data_AF-A0A7X6PER5-F1
#
_entry.id   AF-A0A7X6PER5-F1
#
_cell.length_a   1.000
_cell.length_b   1.000
_cell.length_c   1.000
_cell.angle_alpha   90.00
_cell.angle_beta   90.00
_cell.angle_gamma   90.00
#
_symmetry.space_group_name_H-M   'P 1'
#
loop_
_entity.id
_entity.type
_entity.pdbx_description
1 polymer ?
#
loop_
_entity_poly.entity_id
_entity_poly.type
_entity_poly.pdbx_seq_one_letter_code
_entity_poly.pdbx_strand_id
1 'polypeptide(L)'
;LTLDFQNEKYKSPAVSVLMSAFVPGSGKLYSGRFGDAMVSFLSVTTNTWAAWRAFNKKGIQSANGWIFGSLAFGFYSANLWGSAKAAKTYNSNLKKRYQSDAENIIYSSF
;
A
#
# COMPACT_ATOMS: atom_id res chain seq x y z
N LEU A 1 -9.85 19.45 -20.80
CA LEU A 1 -10.16 19.33 -19.35
C LEU A 1 -11.21 18.26 -19.03
N THR A 2 -12.20 17.99 -19.90
CA THR A 2 -13.27 17.01 -19.63
C THR A 2 -12.93 15.54 -19.94
N LEU A 3 -11.90 15.27 -20.75
CA LEU A 3 -11.60 13.91 -21.23
C LEU A 3 -10.94 12.99 -20.19
N ASP A 4 -10.22 13.53 -19.19
CA ASP A 4 -9.50 12.72 -18.19
C ASP A 4 -10.46 12.08 -17.16
N PHE A 5 -11.55 12.77 -16.87
CA PHE A 5 -12.52 12.39 -15.84
C PHE A 5 -13.35 11.16 -16.17
N GLN A 6 -13.50 10.81 -17.45
CA GLN A 6 -14.32 9.68 -17.86
C GLN A 6 -13.63 8.33 -17.64
N ASN A 7 -12.31 8.30 -17.40
CA ASN A 7 -11.55 7.04 -17.34
C ASN A 7 -10.96 6.69 -15.95
N GLU A 8 -11.05 7.57 -14.95
CA GLU A 8 -10.57 7.24 -13.61
C GLU A 8 -11.58 6.36 -12.85
N LYS A 9 -11.27 5.05 -12.76
CA LYS A 9 -12.08 4.07 -12.04
C LYS A 9 -11.65 3.94 -10.59
N TYR A 10 -12.64 3.73 -9.71
CA TYR A 10 -12.39 3.34 -8.32
C TYR A 10 -11.52 2.09 -8.22
N LYS A 11 -10.60 2.09 -7.27
CA LYS A 11 -9.67 1.01 -6.97
C LYS A 11 -10.28 0.10 -5.91
N SER A 12 -10.38 -1.20 -6.19
CA SER A 12 -10.82 -2.20 -5.21
C SER A 12 -9.81 -2.38 -4.06
N PRO A 13 -10.22 -2.19 -2.78
CA PRO A 13 -9.36 -2.48 -1.64
C PRO A 13 -8.98 -3.96 -1.52
N ALA A 14 -9.89 -4.87 -1.89
CA ALA A 14 -9.63 -6.31 -1.83
C ALA A 14 -8.51 -6.71 -2.81
N VAL A 15 -8.58 -6.22 -4.05
CA VAL A 15 -7.52 -6.46 -5.05
C VAL A 15 -6.19 -5.87 -4.58
N SER A 16 -6.21 -4.66 -4.03
CA SER A 16 -5.00 -4.04 -3.46
C SER A 16 -4.36 -4.90 -2.36
N VAL A 17 -5.15 -5.45 -1.44
CA VAL A 17 -4.65 -6.35 -0.40
C VAL A 17 -4.09 -7.64 -0.99
N LEU A 18 -4.81 -8.27 -1.92
CA LEU A 18 -4.37 -9.52 -2.56
C LEU A 18 -3.03 -9.34 -3.27
N MET A 19 -2.89 -8.27 -4.06
CA MET A 19 -1.61 -7.95 -4.71
C MET A 19 -0.49 -7.83 -3.65
N SER A 20 -0.72 -7.04 -2.60
CA SER A 20 0.26 -6.83 -1.53
C SER A 20 0.58 -8.06 -0.68
N ALA A 21 -0.29 -9.07 -0.68
CA ALA A 21 -0.04 -10.34 0.00
C ALA A 21 0.97 -11.20 -0.78
N PHE A 22 0.89 -11.21 -2.11
CA PHE A 22 1.88 -11.90 -2.94
C PHE A 22 3.19 -11.12 -3.05
N VAL A 23 3.09 -9.82 -3.31
CA VAL A 23 4.25 -8.94 -3.50
C VAL A 23 4.07 -7.72 -2.61
N PRO A 24 4.79 -7.62 -1.47
CA PRO A 24 4.69 -6.48 -0.57
C PRO A 24 4.83 -5.13 -1.30
N GLY A 25 3.91 -4.21 -1.05
CA GLY A 25 3.87 -2.89 -1.69
C GLY A 25 3.10 -2.82 -3.01
N SER A 26 2.81 -3.93 -3.69
CA SER A 26 2.17 -3.89 -5.02
C SER A 26 0.73 -3.34 -5.03
N GLY A 27 -0.05 -3.54 -3.96
CA GLY A 27 -1.36 -2.89 -3.80
C GLY A 27 -1.26 -1.36 -3.63
N LYS A 28 -0.15 -0.89 -3.05
CA LYS A 28 0.15 0.55 -2.95
C LYS A 28 0.56 1.11 -4.31
N LEU A 29 1.35 0.36 -5.10
CA LEU A 29 1.63 0.71 -6.51
C LEU A 29 0.34 0.81 -7.34
N TYR A 30 -0.55 -0.17 -7.20
CA TYR A 30 -1.85 -0.19 -7.85
C TYR A 30 -2.71 1.06 -7.54
N SER A 31 -2.52 1.63 -6.34
CA SER A 31 -3.20 2.85 -5.88
C SER A 31 -2.39 4.14 -6.16
N GLY A 32 -1.33 4.08 -6.95
CA GLY A 32 -0.47 5.23 -7.30
C GLY A 32 0.49 5.68 -6.20
N ARG A 33 0.65 4.91 -5.12
CA ARG A 33 1.49 5.25 -3.96
C ARG A 33 2.86 4.58 -4.06
N PHE A 34 3.70 5.07 -4.97
CA PHE A 34 5.02 4.49 -5.27
C PHE A 34 5.99 4.51 -4.08
N GLY A 35 6.13 5.66 -3.40
CA GLY A 35 7.00 5.77 -2.23
C GLY A 35 6.64 4.78 -1.12
N ASP A 36 5.34 4.67 -0.79
CA ASP A 36 4.89 3.71 0.22
C ASP A 36 5.06 2.26 -0.21
N ALA A 37 4.97 1.98 -1.51
CA ALA A 37 5.23 0.65 -2.04
C ALA A 37 6.69 0.24 -1.84
N MET A 38 7.64 1.12 -2.17
CA MET A 38 9.07 0.86 -1.97
C MET A 38 9.40 0.63 -0.50
N VAL A 39 8.89 1.49 0.39
CA VAL A 39 9.09 1.33 1.84
C VAL A 39 8.53 -0.01 2.32
N SER A 40 7.35 -0.39 1.85
CA SER A 40 6.74 -1.68 2.22
C SER A 40 7.56 -2.87 1.73
N PHE A 41 8.03 -2.81 0.48
CA PHE A 41 8.83 -3.86 -0.13
C PHE A 41 10.16 -4.04 0.60
N LEU A 42 10.89 -2.95 0.83
CA LEU A 42 12.20 -2.99 1.49
C LEU A 42 12.08 -3.43 2.95
N SER A 43 11.12 -2.88 3.70
CA SER A 43 10.94 -3.22 5.12
C SER A 43 10.56 -4.68 5.29
N VAL A 44 9.60 -5.20 4.53
CA VAL A 44 9.20 -6.61 4.63
C VAL A 44 10.34 -7.52 4.17
N THR A 45 10.90 -7.29 2.99
CA THR A 45 11.92 -8.18 2.40
C THR A 45 13.20 -8.22 3.25
N THR A 46 13.70 -7.07 3.69
CA THR A 46 14.95 -6.99 4.47
C THR A 46 14.79 -7.68 5.82
N ASN A 47 13.69 -7.43 6.53
CA ASN A 47 13.45 -8.05 7.84
C ASN A 47 13.20 -9.56 7.71
N THR A 48 12.43 -10.00 6.72
CA THR A 48 12.22 -11.43 6.47
C THR A 48 13.54 -12.13 6.15
N TRP A 49 14.39 -11.53 5.31
CA TRP A 49 15.70 -12.08 4.99
C TRP A 49 16.64 -12.13 6.20
N ALA A 50 16.66 -11.06 7.01
CA ALA A 50 17.44 -11.01 8.24
C ALA A 50 16.99 -12.07 9.25
N ALA A 51 15.66 -12.24 9.43
CA ALA A 51 15.09 -13.27 10.28
C ALA A 51 15.46 -14.66 9.80
N TRP A 52 15.28 -14.94 8.49
CA TRP A 52 15.64 -16.22 7.88
C TRP A 52 17.12 -16.56 8.11
N ARG A 53 18.03 -15.61 7.86
CA ARG A 53 19.46 -15.81 8.10
C ARG A 53 19.78 -16.08 9.56
N ALA A 54 19.13 -15.36 10.48
CA ALA A 54 19.36 -15.51 11.91
C ALA A 54 18.84 -16.86 12.45
N PHE A 55 17.68 -17.32 11.98
CA PHE A 55 17.13 -18.63 12.32
C PHE A 55 17.92 -19.76 11.66
N ASN A 56 18.37 -19.61 10.41
CA ASN A 56 19.20 -20.62 9.75
C ASN A 56 20.54 -20.86 10.49
N LYS A 57 21.09 -19.83 11.17
CA LYS A 57 22.35 -19.95 11.90
C LYS A 57 22.22 -20.55 13.31
N LYS A 58 21.16 -20.21 14.05
CA LYS A 58 21.02 -20.56 15.49
C LYS A 58 19.70 -21.26 15.84
N GLY A 59 18.88 -21.59 14.85
CA GLY A 59 17.54 -22.11 15.06
C GLY A 59 16.71 -21.21 15.95
N ILE A 60 15.78 -21.82 16.69
CA ILE A 60 14.84 -21.12 17.57
C ILE A 60 15.50 -20.38 18.75
N GLN A 61 16.76 -20.68 19.06
CA GLN A 61 17.55 -19.98 20.08
C GLN A 61 18.07 -18.62 19.60
N SER A 62 17.81 -18.25 18.36
CA SER A 62 18.25 -16.98 17.78
C SER A 62 17.40 -15.80 18.28
N ALA A 63 17.93 -15.04 19.23
CA ALA A 63 17.31 -13.77 19.66
C ALA A 63 17.08 -12.82 18.48
N ASN A 64 18.07 -12.68 17.59
CA ASN A 64 17.94 -11.88 16.36
C ASN A 64 16.88 -12.44 15.41
N GLY A 65 16.71 -13.76 15.35
CA GLY A 65 15.65 -14.38 14.56
C GLY A 65 14.28 -13.91 15.02
N TRP A 66 14.03 -13.91 16.34
CA TRP A 66 12.78 -13.42 16.90
C TRP A 66 12.58 -11.92 16.75
N ILE A 67 13.64 -11.11 16.93
CA ILE A 67 13.60 -9.67 16.70
C ILE A 67 13.21 -9.36 15.24
N PHE A 68 13.97 -9.86 14.27
CA PHE A 68 13.66 -9.59 12.86
C PHE A 68 12.38 -10.29 12.39
N GLY A 69 12.04 -11.44 12.95
CA GLY A 69 10.80 -12.15 12.64
C GLY A 69 9.55 -11.40 13.10
N SER A 70 9.58 -10.85 14.32
CA SER A 70 8.49 -10.00 14.82
C SER A 70 8.38 -8.70 14.02
N LEU A 71 9.50 -8.07 13.65
CA LEU A 71 9.51 -6.90 12.77
C LEU A 71 8.95 -7.24 11.39
N ALA A 72 9.36 -8.35 10.78
CA ALA A 72 8.84 -8.82 9.50
C ALA A 72 7.33 -9.03 9.55
N PHE A 73 6.83 -9.68 10.61
CA PHE A 73 5.40 -9.88 10.82
C PHE A 73 4.64 -8.56 10.98
N GLY A 74 5.16 -7.64 11.78
CA GLY A 74 4.59 -6.31 11.97
C GLY A 74 4.53 -5.51 10.66
N PHE A 75 5.64 -5.46 9.92
CA PHE A 75 5.72 -4.78 8.63
C PHE A 75 4.84 -5.45 7.57
N TYR A 76 4.72 -6.78 7.55
CA TYR A 76 3.84 -7.48 6.63
C TYR A 76 2.37 -7.16 6.91
N SER A 77 1.96 -7.18 8.17
CA SER A 77 0.60 -6.81 8.60
C SER A 77 0.28 -5.34 8.26
N ALA A 78 1.22 -4.44 8.57
CA ALA A 78 1.12 -3.02 8.19
C ALA A 78 1.07 -2.84 6.67
N ASN A 79 1.78 -3.68 5.91
CA ASN A 79 1.75 -3.65 4.45
C ASN A 79 0.34 -3.97 3.92
N LEU A 80 -0.33 -5.02 4.42
CA LEU A 80 -1.68 -5.39 3.98
C LEU A 80 -2.70 -4.30 4.32
N TRP A 81 -2.72 -3.85 5.58
CA TRP A 81 -3.64 -2.79 6.02
C TRP A 81 -3.40 -1.47 5.28
N GLY A 82 -2.13 -1.09 5.12
CA GLY A 82 -1.74 0.10 4.37
C GLY A 82 -2.15 0.04 2.89
N SER A 83 -2.21 -1.15 2.30
CA SER A 83 -2.65 -1.34 0.91
C SER A 83 -4.17 -1.20 0.76
N ALA A 84 -4.94 -1.75 1.70
CA ALA A 84 -6.39 -1.50 1.76
C ALA A 84 -6.67 0.01 1.92
N LYS A 85 -5.94 0.66 2.83
CA LYS A 85 -6.06 2.11 3.07
C LYS A 85 -5.68 2.92 1.84
N ALA A 86 -4.60 2.55 1.13
CA ALA A 86 -4.18 3.21 -0.10
C ALA A 86 -5.29 3.26 -1.15
N ALA A 87 -5.98 2.14 -1.40
CA ALA A 87 -7.09 2.08 -2.35
C ALA A 87 -8.28 2.94 -1.90
N LYS A 88 -8.63 2.89 -0.61
CA LYS A 88 -9.69 3.74 -0.03
C LYS A 88 -9.36 5.24 -0.14
N THR A 89 -8.10 5.62 0.12
CA THR A 89 -7.63 7.00 0.00
C THR A 89 -7.66 7.46 -1.46
N TYR A 90 -7.23 6.63 -2.41
CA TYR A 90 -7.34 6.93 -3.84
C TYR A 90 -8.79 7.24 -4.22
N ASN A 91 -9.74 6.36 -3.83
CA ASN A 91 -11.16 6.54 -4.12
C ASN A 91 -11.73 7.81 -3.48
N SER A 92 -11.37 8.09 -2.23
CA SER A 92 -11.81 9.31 -1.53
C SER A 92 -11.30 10.59 -2.20
N ASN A 93 -10.02 10.59 -2.60
CA ASN A 93 -9.42 11.72 -3.31
C ASN A 93 -10.07 11.94 -4.68
N LEU A 94 -10.34 10.85 -5.41
CA LEU A 94 -11.05 10.90 -6.69
C LEU A 94 -12.44 11.51 -6.52
N LYS A 95 -13.20 11.08 -5.51
CA LYS A 95 -14.51 11.66 -5.18
C LYS A 95 -14.43 13.16 -4.86
N LYS A 96 -13.45 13.59 -4.06
CA LYS A 96 -13.26 15.00 -3.71
C LYS A 96 -12.93 15.87 -4.92
N ARG A 97 -12.14 15.36 -5.87
CA ARG A 97 -11.84 16.05 -7.13
C ARG A 97 -13.11 16.29 -7.93
N TYR A 98 -13.90 15.24 -8.16
CA TYR A 98 -15.20 15.37 -8.85
C TYR A 98 -16.13 16.39 -8.21
N GLN A 99 -16.19 16.44 -6.87
CA GLN A 99 -17.01 17.43 -6.16
C GLN A 99 -16.49 18.86 -6.37
N SER A 100 -15.19 19.08 -6.19
CA SER A 100 -14.56 20.38 -6.38
C SER A 100 -14.69 20.88 -7.83
N ASP A 101 -14.58 19.98 -8.81
CA ASP A 101 -14.71 20.33 -10.23
C ASP A 101 -16.15 20.71 -10.58
N ALA A 102 -17.14 19.97 -10.05
CA ALA A 102 -18.55 20.31 -10.23
C ALA A 102 -18.89 21.69 -9.63
N GLU A 103 -18.39 21.98 -8.43
CA GLU A 103 -18.54 23.29 -7.79
C GLU A 103 -17.92 24.40 -8.66
N ASN A 104 -16.67 24.22 -9.11
CA ASN A 104 -15.97 25.19 -9.95
C ASN A 104 -16.72 25.50 -11.26
N ILE A 105 -17.27 24.47 -11.93
CA ILE A 105 -18.05 24.66 -13.17
C ILE A 105 -19.30 25.50 -12.89
N ILE A 106 -20.05 25.16 -11.83
CA ILE A 106 -21.25 25.91 -11.43
C ILE A 106 -20.89 27.36 -11.13
N TYR A 107 -19.86 27.62 -10.31
CA TYR A 107 -19.43 28.97 -9.97
C TYR A 107 -18.95 29.78 -11.17
N SER A 108 -18.25 29.18 -12.12
CA SER A 108 -17.76 29.87 -13.32
C SER A 108 -18.85 30.22 -14.35
N SER A 109 -20.05 29.66 -14.19
CA SER A 109 -21.18 29.85 -15.11
C SER A 109 -22.09 31.04 -14.77
N PHE A 110 -21.82 31.73 -13.67
CA PHE A 110 -22.46 32.98 -13.23
C PHE A 110 -21.48 34.15 -13.33
#